data_AF-A0A1B6DFA3-F1
#
_entry.id   AF-A0A1B6DFA3-F1
#
_cell.length_a   1.000
_cell.length_b   1.000
_cell.length_c   1.000
_cell.angle_alpha   90.00
_cell.angle_beta   90.00
_cell.angle_gamma   90.00
#
_symmetry.space_group_name_H-M   'P 1'
#
loop_
_entity.id
_entity.type
_entity.pdbx_description
1 polymer ?
#
loop_
_entity_poly.entity_id
_entity_poly.type
_entity_poly.pdbx_seq_one_letter_code
_entity_poly.pdbx_strand_id
1 'polypeptide(L)'
;MNINRPSAIISNKIKNTMKEGLRLRGPRNKNAHILPKHYGGNKEIYKFSLPLSSSIFFSVLFILLSVYYTIIEMEKILPTPLMIEDELNNPGRFISERALNHVLNLTSLGPRPVGSFENEVLAVNFLTREINSMFSKAKKVHRVSIDIQRTSGAFTLDFLDGMTNVYKNVQNVIVKIGPLESSPHSLLLNCHFDTVADSPGGSDDGASCAVMLEILRIISQSDDPLIHNIIFLFNGAEENLMQASHGFITQHKWAKEIRAFINLESCGAGGREILFQAGPENPWLMEAYSKAVPYPLASSLAQEVFQS
;
A
#
# COMPACT_ATOMS: atom_id res chain seq x y z
N MET A 1 24.15 -40.13 40.28
CA MET A 1 23.72 -39.56 41.58
C MET A 1 22.52 -38.66 41.28
N ASN A 2 21.27 -38.94 41.67
CA ASN A 2 20.75 -39.71 42.82
C ASN A 2 21.35 -39.19 44.15
N ILE A 3 20.62 -38.72 45.17
CA ILE A 3 19.17 -38.59 45.45
C ILE A 3 19.02 -37.36 46.40
N ASN A 4 17.91 -36.65 46.61
CA ASN A 4 16.79 -37.04 47.48
C ASN A 4 15.67 -35.97 47.52
N ARG A 5 14.41 -36.41 47.45
CA ARG A 5 13.27 -35.74 48.09
C ARG A 5 13.08 -36.33 49.50
N PRO A 6 12.34 -35.68 50.40
CA PRO A 6 11.53 -36.36 51.40
C PRO A 6 10.04 -36.30 51.07
N SER A 7 9.31 -37.37 51.39
CA SER A 7 7.85 -37.49 51.26
C SER A 7 7.26 -38.33 52.40
N ALA A 8 6.20 -37.83 53.04
CA ALA A 8 5.27 -38.54 53.95
C ALA A 8 3.95 -37.72 53.89
N ILE A 9 2.81 -38.14 53.31
CA ILE A 9 1.91 -39.31 53.50
C ILE A 9 1.21 -39.33 54.89
N ILE A 10 -0.10 -39.65 54.86
CA ILE A 10 -1.08 -39.92 55.96
C ILE A 10 -1.80 -38.63 56.47
N SER A 11 -3.15 -38.50 56.53
CA SER A 11 -4.30 -39.36 56.15
C SER A 11 -5.56 -38.53 55.76
N ASN A 12 -6.51 -39.15 55.05
CA ASN A 12 -7.92 -38.72 54.89
C ASN A 12 -8.67 -38.55 56.23
N LYS A 13 -9.58 -37.56 56.33
CA LYS A 13 -11.00 -37.79 56.71
C LYS A 13 -11.94 -36.59 56.50
N ILE A 14 -13.22 -36.94 56.24
CA ILE A 14 -14.47 -36.15 56.36
C ILE A 14 -14.88 -35.27 55.15
N LYS A 15 -16.05 -35.60 54.60
CA LYS A 15 -16.84 -34.85 53.60
C LYS A 15 -17.82 -33.89 54.28
N ASN A 16 -18.36 -32.97 53.48
CA ASN A 16 -19.62 -32.21 53.66
C ASN A 16 -19.70 -31.18 54.80
N THR A 17 -19.73 -29.89 54.42
CA THR A 17 -20.94 -29.05 54.56
C THR A 17 -20.92 -27.86 53.59
N MET A 18 -22.12 -27.35 53.25
CA MET A 18 -22.30 -26.23 52.31
C MET A 18 -22.26 -24.85 53.00
N LYS A 19 -21.94 -23.83 52.19
CA LYS A 19 -22.45 -22.44 52.19
C LYS A 19 -22.12 -21.50 53.37
N GLU A 20 -22.10 -20.21 52.97
CA GLU A 20 -22.19 -18.97 53.76
C GLU A 20 -20.99 -18.49 54.60
N GLY A 21 -20.76 -17.16 54.53
CA GLY A 21 -20.18 -16.40 55.64
C GLY A 21 -18.75 -15.86 55.48
N LEU A 22 -18.49 -14.98 54.50
CA LEU A 22 -17.31 -14.09 54.55
C LEU A 22 -17.45 -13.10 55.73
N ARG A 23 -16.90 -13.48 56.89
CA ARG A 23 -16.86 -12.64 58.10
C ARG A 23 -15.81 -11.54 57.97
N LEU A 24 -16.25 -10.30 57.80
CA LEU A 24 -15.44 -9.13 58.15
C LEU A 24 -15.56 -8.85 59.65
N ARG A 25 -14.44 -8.85 60.37
CA ARG A 25 -14.34 -8.44 61.79
C ARG A 25 -13.41 -7.24 61.92
N GLY A 26 -13.98 -6.09 62.26
CA GLY A 26 -13.28 -4.88 62.71
C GLY A 26 -14.24 -4.05 63.57
N PRO A 27 -13.79 -3.46 64.70
CA PRO A 27 -14.71 -2.81 65.64
C PRO A 27 -15.23 -1.47 65.10
N ARG A 28 -16.54 -1.23 65.22
CA ARG A 28 -17.16 0.08 64.95
C ARG A 28 -16.75 1.07 66.04
N ASN A 29 -15.72 1.88 65.78
CA ASN A 29 -15.47 3.08 66.57
C ASN A 29 -16.41 4.21 66.10
N LYS A 30 -17.20 4.80 67.00
CA LYS A 30 -18.32 5.68 66.64
C LYS A 30 -17.96 7.16 66.42
N ASN A 31 -16.75 7.60 66.75
CA ASN A 31 -16.33 9.01 66.65
C ASN A 31 -14.94 9.16 66.01
N ALA A 32 -14.86 9.02 64.69
CA ALA A 32 -13.64 9.28 63.91
C ALA A 32 -13.91 10.30 62.78
N HIS A 33 -14.28 11.53 63.15
CA HIS A 33 -14.17 12.67 62.23
C HIS A 33 -12.69 13.03 62.04
N ILE A 34 -12.05 12.40 61.06
CA ILE A 34 -10.72 12.80 60.57
C ILE A 34 -10.90 13.36 59.15
N LEU A 35 -11.30 14.62 59.08
CA LEU A 35 -11.15 15.46 57.89
C LEU A 35 -10.37 16.73 58.32
N PRO A 36 -9.38 17.20 57.54
CA PRO A 36 -8.55 18.33 57.95
C PRO A 36 -9.37 19.62 58.13
N LYS A 37 -9.14 20.34 59.23
CA LYS A 37 -9.77 21.65 59.52
C LYS A 37 -9.13 22.81 58.73
N HIS A 38 -8.93 22.65 57.43
CA HIS A 38 -8.41 23.72 56.55
C HIS A 38 -9.13 23.76 55.19
N TYR A 39 -10.47 23.83 55.20
CA TYR A 39 -11.25 24.37 54.09
C TYR A 39 -12.49 25.09 54.64
N GLY A 40 -12.31 26.34 55.04
CA GLY A 40 -13.41 27.29 55.18
C GLY A 40 -13.75 27.88 53.81
N GLY A 41 -15.03 27.98 53.47
CA GLY A 41 -15.48 28.84 52.36
C GLY A 41 -15.26 28.33 50.94
N ASN A 42 -15.77 27.13 50.61
CA ASN A 42 -16.72 26.94 49.49
C ASN A 42 -17.10 25.47 49.34
N LYS A 43 -18.38 25.15 49.55
CA LYS A 43 -18.95 23.91 49.03
C LYS A 43 -19.25 24.12 47.56
N GLU A 44 -18.25 23.95 46.70
CA GLU A 44 -18.56 23.70 45.29
C GLU A 44 -19.34 22.39 45.22
N ILE A 45 -20.62 22.51 44.88
CA ILE A 45 -21.46 21.35 44.62
C ILE A 45 -20.96 20.78 43.29
N TYR A 46 -20.11 19.75 43.37
CA TYR A 46 -19.79 18.92 42.22
C TYR A 46 -21.10 18.36 41.66
N LYS A 47 -21.63 19.03 40.63
CA LYS A 47 -22.75 18.54 39.83
C LYS A 47 -22.27 17.32 39.08
N PHE A 48 -22.43 16.14 39.69
CA PHE A 48 -22.47 14.90 38.93
C PHE A 48 -23.60 15.05 37.91
N SER A 49 -23.23 15.23 36.65
CA SER A 49 -24.16 15.06 35.54
C SER A 49 -24.72 13.65 35.62
N LEU A 50 -26.04 13.55 35.55
CA LEU A 50 -26.69 12.25 35.37
C LEU A 50 -26.11 11.62 34.09
N PRO A 51 -25.85 10.29 34.08
CA PRO A 51 -25.39 9.62 32.88
C PRO A 51 -26.41 9.86 31.75
N LEU A 52 -25.90 9.98 30.52
CA LEU A 52 -26.74 10.14 29.33
C LEU A 52 -27.84 9.07 29.34
N SER A 53 -29.08 9.47 29.06
CA SER A 53 -30.20 8.52 28.95
C SER A 53 -29.85 7.40 27.97
N SER A 54 -30.14 6.15 28.34
CA SER A 54 -29.84 4.98 27.50
C SER A 54 -30.41 5.12 26.09
N SER A 55 -31.56 5.77 25.94
CA SER A 55 -32.16 6.06 24.63
C SER A 55 -31.32 7.02 23.78
N ILE A 56 -30.62 7.98 24.40
CA ILE A 56 -29.69 8.87 23.69
C ILE A 56 -28.45 8.08 23.28
N PHE A 57 -27.91 7.23 24.16
CA PHE A 57 -26.78 6.35 23.85
C PHE A 57 -27.08 5.42 22.66
N PHE A 58 -28.22 4.72 22.67
CA PHE A 58 -28.60 3.83 21.57
C PHE A 58 -28.88 4.59 20.26
N SER A 59 -29.49 5.79 20.32
CA SER A 59 -29.67 6.64 19.14
C SER A 59 -28.34 7.09 18.53
N VAL A 60 -27.38 7.54 19.36
CA VAL A 60 -26.04 7.93 18.90
C VAL A 60 -25.29 6.74 18.32
N LEU A 61 -25.34 5.57 18.99
CA LEU A 61 -24.71 4.34 18.48
C LEU A 61 -25.32 3.90 17.15
N PHE A 62 -26.64 3.95 17.01
CA PHE A 62 -27.33 3.62 15.75
C PHE A 62 -26.93 4.57 14.61
N ILE A 63 -26.84 5.88 14.89
CA ILE A 63 -26.37 6.87 13.89
C ILE A 63 -24.92 6.57 13.49
N LEU A 64 -24.01 6.34 14.45
CA LEU A 64 -22.61 6.03 14.16
C LEU A 64 -22.46 4.76 13.32
N LEU A 65 -23.19 3.68 13.66
CA LEU A 65 -23.19 2.43 12.90
C LEU A 65 -23.80 2.60 11.50
N SER A 66 -24.86 3.40 11.36
CA SER A 66 -25.50 3.68 10.07
C SER A 66 -24.59 4.50 9.15
N VAL A 67 -23.90 5.52 9.70
CA VAL A 67 -22.90 6.30 8.97
C VAL A 67 -21.72 5.42 8.57
N TYR A 68 -21.19 4.61 9.49
CA TYR A 68 -20.10 3.68 9.20
C TYR A 68 -20.46 2.68 8.10
N TYR A 69 -21.64 2.04 8.18
CA TYR A 69 -22.14 1.15 7.14
C TYR A 69 -22.29 1.87 5.79
N THR A 70 -22.83 3.09 5.80
CA THR A 70 -22.98 3.90 4.57
C THR A 70 -21.64 4.20 3.91
N ILE A 71 -20.61 4.54 4.70
CA ILE A 71 -19.24 4.76 4.20
C ILE A 71 -18.70 3.47 3.57
N ILE A 72 -18.81 2.33 4.25
CA ILE A 72 -18.35 1.03 3.74
C ILE A 72 -19.07 0.62 2.44
N GLU A 73 -20.37 0.87 2.31
CA GLU A 73 -21.08 0.60 1.05
C GLU A 73 -20.70 1.59 -0.05
N MET A 74 -20.46 2.87 0.26
CA MET A 74 -19.95 3.85 -0.71
C MET A 74 -18.54 3.53 -1.20
N GLU A 75 -17.65 3.02 -0.34
CA GLU A 75 -16.29 2.62 -0.70
C GLU A 75 -16.24 1.41 -1.64
N LYS A 76 -17.27 0.56 -1.62
CA LYS A 76 -17.43 -0.57 -2.57
C LYS A 76 -17.90 -0.15 -3.96
N ILE A 77 -18.38 1.08 -4.14
CA ILE A 77 -18.85 1.58 -5.45
C ILE A 77 -17.62 1.95 -6.29
N LEU A 78 -17.17 1.00 -7.10
CA LEU A 78 -16.13 1.22 -8.09
C LEU A 78 -16.72 1.79 -9.39
N PRO A 79 -15.93 2.56 -10.18
CA PRO A 79 -16.34 3.00 -11.51
C PRO A 79 -16.67 1.81 -12.43
N THR A 80 -17.66 1.96 -13.31
CA THR A 80 -17.96 0.95 -14.33
C THR A 80 -16.72 0.71 -15.21
N PRO A 81 -16.24 -0.54 -15.35
CA PRO A 81 -15.11 -0.84 -16.23
C PRO A 81 -15.50 -0.64 -17.70
N LEU A 82 -14.58 -0.05 -18.48
CA LEU A 82 -14.76 0.09 -19.93
C LEU A 82 -14.15 -1.11 -20.66
N MET A 83 -14.89 -1.62 -21.65
CA MET A 83 -14.47 -2.71 -22.52
C MET A 83 -13.85 -2.18 -23.81
N ILE A 84 -13.21 -3.03 -24.61
CA ILE A 84 -12.58 -2.64 -25.88
C ILE A 84 -13.62 -2.09 -26.88
N GLU A 85 -14.86 -2.56 -26.82
CA GLU A 85 -15.97 -2.02 -27.62
C GLU A 85 -16.38 -0.58 -27.24
N ASP A 86 -16.15 -0.17 -26.00
CA ASP A 86 -16.47 1.19 -25.52
C ASP A 86 -15.48 2.25 -26.03
N GLU A 87 -14.28 1.84 -26.48
CA GLU A 87 -13.16 2.72 -26.79
C GLU A 87 -13.50 3.79 -27.85
N LEU A 88 -14.31 3.44 -28.85
CA LEU A 88 -14.75 4.37 -29.91
C LEU A 88 -15.64 5.49 -29.38
N ASN A 89 -16.45 5.22 -28.36
CA ASN A 89 -17.34 6.19 -27.73
C ASN A 89 -16.66 6.94 -26.58
N ASN A 90 -15.49 6.46 -26.13
CA ASN A 90 -14.76 6.93 -24.96
C ASN A 90 -13.27 7.18 -25.29
N PRO A 91 -12.95 8.03 -26.30
CA PRO A 91 -11.57 8.24 -26.74
C PRO A 91 -10.70 8.77 -25.60
N GLY A 92 -9.49 8.21 -25.48
CA GLY A 92 -8.52 8.57 -24.43
C GLY A 92 -8.87 8.10 -23.02
N ARG A 93 -9.93 7.29 -22.84
CA ARG A 93 -10.28 6.69 -21.54
C ARG A 93 -9.57 5.35 -21.34
N PHE A 94 -9.38 4.98 -20.07
CA PHE A 94 -8.77 3.73 -19.64
C PHE A 94 -9.67 2.54 -19.95
N ILE A 95 -9.17 1.56 -20.71
CA ILE A 95 -9.89 0.35 -21.08
C ILE A 95 -9.51 -0.80 -20.12
N SER A 96 -10.39 -1.06 -19.16
CA SER A 96 -10.22 -2.07 -18.10
C SER A 96 -10.03 -3.48 -18.65
N GLU A 97 -10.73 -3.84 -19.74
CA GLU A 97 -10.57 -5.14 -20.39
C GLU A 97 -9.14 -5.34 -20.93
N ARG A 98 -8.52 -4.30 -21.49
CA ARG A 98 -7.16 -4.39 -22.03
C ARG A 98 -6.13 -4.57 -20.91
N ALA A 99 -6.29 -3.83 -19.81
CA ALA A 99 -5.49 -4.02 -18.61
C ALA A 99 -5.65 -5.44 -18.04
N LEU A 100 -6.88 -5.94 -17.87
CA LEU A 100 -7.13 -7.31 -17.40
C LEU A 100 -6.45 -8.35 -18.31
N ASN A 101 -6.53 -8.19 -19.63
CA ASN A 101 -5.84 -9.06 -20.58
C ASN A 101 -4.30 -9.00 -20.43
N HIS A 102 -3.71 -7.85 -20.09
CA HIS A 102 -2.28 -7.76 -19.76
C HIS A 102 -1.93 -8.52 -18.46
N VAL A 103 -2.76 -8.43 -17.40
CA VAL A 103 -2.57 -9.21 -16.16
C VAL A 103 -2.64 -10.72 -16.46
N LEU A 104 -3.67 -11.17 -17.17
CA LEU A 104 -3.84 -12.59 -17.52
C LEU A 104 -2.67 -13.12 -18.35
N ASN A 105 -2.19 -12.36 -19.33
CA ASN A 105 -1.03 -12.76 -20.13
C ASN A 105 0.27 -12.80 -19.31
N LEU A 106 0.54 -11.80 -18.48
CA LEU A 106 1.75 -11.76 -17.64
C LEU A 106 1.76 -12.88 -16.58
N THR A 107 0.63 -13.09 -15.91
CA THR A 107 0.47 -14.18 -14.91
C THR A 107 0.51 -15.57 -15.54
N SER A 108 0.07 -15.73 -16.79
CA SER A 108 0.15 -17.01 -17.52
C SER A 108 1.57 -17.52 -17.77
N LEU A 109 2.59 -16.65 -17.60
CA LEU A 109 4.00 -17.04 -17.66
C LEU A 109 4.43 -17.89 -16.46
N GLY A 110 3.62 -17.94 -15.39
CA GLY A 110 3.97 -18.53 -14.10
C GLY A 110 4.65 -17.53 -13.15
N PRO A 111 5.11 -17.99 -11.97
CA PRO A 111 5.91 -17.18 -11.05
C PRO A 111 7.19 -16.64 -11.70
N ARG A 112 7.55 -15.40 -11.37
CA ARG A 112 8.68 -14.67 -11.96
C ARG A 112 9.70 -14.24 -10.90
N PRO A 113 10.22 -15.14 -10.04
CA PRO A 113 11.29 -14.76 -9.13
C PRO A 113 12.55 -14.37 -9.90
N VAL A 114 13.26 -13.35 -9.39
CA VAL A 114 14.46 -12.79 -10.02
C VAL A 114 15.47 -13.88 -10.39
N GLY A 115 15.99 -13.81 -11.62
CA GLY A 115 16.89 -14.83 -12.17
C GLY A 115 16.20 -16.07 -12.77
N SER A 116 14.86 -16.19 -12.69
CA SER A 116 14.12 -17.22 -13.41
C SER A 116 14.06 -16.92 -14.92
N PHE A 117 13.76 -17.95 -15.73
CA PHE A 117 13.57 -17.77 -17.17
C PHE A 117 12.29 -16.95 -17.45
N GLU A 118 11.29 -17.13 -16.62
CA GLU A 118 10.01 -16.46 -16.62
C GLU A 118 10.19 -14.95 -16.39
N ASN A 119 11.07 -14.54 -15.46
CA ASN A 119 11.41 -13.15 -15.21
C ASN A 119 12.33 -12.56 -16.28
N GLU A 120 13.55 -13.10 -16.43
CA GLU A 120 14.62 -12.46 -17.19
C GLU A 120 14.40 -12.49 -18.71
N VAL A 121 13.58 -13.43 -19.19
CA VAL A 121 13.33 -13.68 -20.62
C VAL A 121 11.86 -13.52 -20.97
N LEU A 122 10.94 -14.26 -20.36
CA LEU A 122 9.54 -14.26 -20.82
C LEU A 122 8.82 -12.93 -20.53
N ALA A 123 8.91 -12.42 -19.30
CA ALA A 123 8.27 -11.16 -18.91
C ALA A 123 8.87 -9.97 -19.66
N VAL A 124 10.20 -9.91 -19.76
CA VAL A 124 10.92 -8.86 -20.52
C VAL A 124 10.53 -8.88 -22.00
N ASN A 125 10.42 -10.07 -22.62
CA ASN A 125 9.95 -10.20 -24.01
C ASN A 125 8.47 -9.82 -24.16
N PHE A 126 7.61 -10.19 -23.20
CA PHE A 126 6.20 -9.78 -23.17
C PHE A 126 6.07 -8.26 -23.14
N LEU A 127 6.66 -7.59 -22.14
CA LEU A 127 6.64 -6.13 -22.00
C LEU A 127 7.18 -5.45 -23.26
N THR A 128 8.36 -5.87 -23.73
CA THR A 128 9.00 -5.30 -24.93
C THR A 128 8.13 -5.47 -26.18
N ARG A 129 7.41 -6.59 -26.32
CA ARG A 129 6.50 -6.84 -27.45
C ARG A 129 5.26 -5.95 -27.40
N GLU A 130 4.62 -5.81 -26.24
CA GLU A 130 3.45 -4.94 -26.06
C GLU A 130 3.83 -3.46 -26.27
N ILE A 131 4.94 -3.00 -25.67
CA ILE A 131 5.44 -1.62 -25.81
C ILE A 131 5.74 -1.29 -27.28
N ASN A 132 6.47 -2.16 -28.01
CA ASN A 132 6.77 -1.91 -29.43
C ASN A 132 5.50 -1.93 -30.30
N SER A 133 4.50 -2.76 -29.98
CA SER A 133 3.18 -2.73 -30.62
C SER A 133 2.49 -1.38 -30.44
N MET A 134 2.55 -0.80 -29.24
CA MET A 134 2.02 0.55 -28.96
C MET A 134 2.80 1.63 -29.71
N PHE A 135 4.13 1.58 -29.70
CA PHE A 135 5.00 2.54 -30.41
C PHE A 135 4.75 2.56 -31.92
N SER A 136 4.44 1.41 -32.53
CA SER A 136 4.09 1.34 -33.96
C SER A 136 2.83 2.14 -34.33
N LYS A 137 2.01 2.49 -33.33
CA LYS A 137 0.75 3.25 -33.44
C LYS A 137 0.85 4.64 -32.80
N ALA A 138 2.01 5.02 -32.26
CA ALA A 138 2.16 6.27 -31.52
C ALA A 138 2.01 7.50 -32.45
N LYS A 139 1.37 8.55 -31.93
CA LYS A 139 1.23 9.83 -32.64
C LYS A 139 2.56 10.55 -32.72
N LYS A 140 2.81 11.19 -33.86
CA LYS A 140 4.07 11.89 -34.17
C LYS A 140 4.33 13.13 -33.31
N VAL A 141 3.39 13.55 -32.47
CA VAL A 141 3.58 14.62 -31.47
C VAL A 141 4.44 14.16 -30.29
N HIS A 142 4.60 12.85 -30.10
CA HIS A 142 5.37 12.23 -29.02
C HIS A 142 6.70 11.69 -29.52
N ARG A 143 7.77 11.98 -28.77
CA ARG A 143 9.04 11.27 -28.87
C ARG A 143 9.02 10.09 -27.90
N VAL A 144 9.09 8.88 -28.44
CA VAL A 144 9.19 7.63 -27.67
C VAL A 144 10.60 7.05 -27.70
N SER A 145 11.00 6.37 -26.63
CA SER A 145 12.27 5.65 -26.50
C SER A 145 12.14 4.51 -25.50
N ILE A 146 12.79 3.39 -25.75
CA ILE A 146 12.86 2.22 -24.86
C ILE A 146 14.32 1.91 -24.55
N ASP A 147 14.61 1.47 -23.34
CA ASP A 147 15.93 0.99 -22.89
C ASP A 147 15.73 -0.26 -22.02
N ILE A 148 16.47 -1.33 -22.30
CA ILE A 148 16.45 -2.57 -21.50
C ILE A 148 17.72 -2.56 -20.65
N GLN A 149 17.62 -1.98 -19.46
CA GLN A 149 18.77 -1.84 -18.59
C GLN A 149 19.12 -3.20 -17.96
N ARG A 150 20.40 -3.57 -18.00
CA ARG A 150 21.01 -4.55 -17.10
C ARG A 150 21.92 -3.80 -16.13
N THR A 151 21.76 -4.02 -14.84
CA THR A 151 22.49 -3.30 -13.78
C THR A 151 22.96 -4.25 -12.69
N SER A 152 24.04 -3.87 -12.01
CA SER A 152 24.60 -4.55 -10.85
C SER A 152 24.93 -3.50 -9.81
N GLY A 153 24.89 -3.85 -8.52
CA GLY A 153 25.13 -2.89 -7.47
C GLY A 153 25.07 -3.51 -6.09
N ALA A 154 25.21 -2.65 -5.09
CA ALA A 154 25.03 -2.98 -3.70
C ALA A 154 24.56 -1.75 -2.93
N PHE A 155 23.81 -1.97 -1.85
CA PHE A 155 23.41 -0.96 -0.89
C PHE A 155 23.18 -1.61 0.48
N THR A 156 23.21 -0.80 1.52
CA THR A 156 22.99 -1.23 2.90
C THR A 156 21.56 -0.95 3.33
N LEU A 157 20.96 -1.91 4.03
CA LEU A 157 19.70 -1.79 4.74
C LEU A 157 20.00 -1.84 6.24
N ASP A 158 19.51 -0.86 6.99
CA ASP A 158 19.70 -0.77 8.44
C ASP A 158 18.79 -1.76 9.23
N PHE A 159 17.93 -2.49 8.50
CA PHE A 159 17.06 -3.54 9.03
C PHE A 159 17.85 -4.81 9.41
N LEU A 160 17.36 -5.55 10.41
CA LEU A 160 17.92 -6.83 10.90
C LEU A 160 19.44 -6.80 11.19
N ASP A 161 19.87 -5.87 12.04
CA ASP A 161 21.27 -5.73 12.51
C ASP A 161 22.29 -5.35 11.40
N GLY A 162 21.78 -4.85 10.26
CA GLY A 162 22.56 -4.35 9.13
C GLY A 162 22.81 -5.39 8.05
N MET A 163 22.08 -5.29 6.94
CA MET A 163 22.23 -6.17 5.77
C MET A 163 22.82 -5.42 4.57
N THR A 164 23.88 -5.95 3.95
CA THR A 164 24.31 -5.46 2.63
C THR A 164 23.63 -6.30 1.55
N ASN A 165 22.73 -5.70 0.80
CA ASN A 165 22.15 -6.32 -0.39
C ASN A 165 23.12 -6.12 -1.56
N VAL A 166 23.46 -7.21 -2.28
CA VAL A 166 24.37 -7.20 -3.43
C VAL A 166 23.70 -7.96 -4.57
N TYR A 167 23.60 -7.34 -5.73
CA TYR A 167 22.89 -7.88 -6.88
C TYR A 167 23.67 -7.71 -8.18
N LYS A 168 23.40 -8.59 -9.16
CA LYS A 168 24.14 -8.64 -10.41
C LYS A 168 23.23 -8.95 -11.59
N ASN A 169 23.39 -8.13 -12.64
CA ASN A 169 22.70 -8.25 -13.94
C ASN A 169 21.16 -8.25 -13.87
N VAL A 170 20.55 -7.68 -12.83
CA VAL A 170 19.09 -7.51 -12.75
C VAL A 170 18.59 -6.59 -13.87
N GLN A 171 17.35 -6.79 -14.29
CA GLN A 171 16.78 -6.16 -15.49
C GLN A 171 15.67 -5.14 -15.17
N ASN A 172 15.66 -4.05 -15.95
CA ASN A 172 14.53 -3.12 -16.05
C ASN A 172 14.09 -3.01 -17.50
N VAL A 173 12.77 -2.89 -17.74
CA VAL A 173 12.22 -2.43 -19.02
C VAL A 173 11.79 -0.98 -18.82
N ILE A 174 12.48 -0.06 -19.50
CA ILE A 174 12.32 1.38 -19.27
C ILE A 174 11.79 2.04 -20.54
N VAL A 175 10.66 2.75 -20.43
CA VAL A 175 10.10 3.55 -21.52
C VAL A 175 10.15 5.02 -21.15
N LYS A 176 10.63 5.86 -22.06
CA LYS A 176 10.51 7.32 -21.98
C LYS A 176 9.63 7.80 -23.12
N ILE A 177 8.57 8.53 -22.79
CA ILE A 177 7.74 9.28 -23.73
C ILE A 177 7.78 10.76 -23.35
N GLY A 178 7.76 11.66 -24.33
CA GLY A 178 7.79 13.11 -24.07
C GLY A 178 7.50 13.93 -25.32
N PRO A 179 7.54 15.26 -25.24
CA PRO A 179 7.42 16.14 -26.39
C PRO A 179 8.48 15.88 -27.47
N LEU A 180 8.20 16.33 -28.69
CA LEU A 180 9.19 16.38 -29.78
C LEU A 180 10.42 17.22 -29.41
N GLU A 181 10.19 18.39 -28.79
CA GLU A 181 11.24 19.19 -28.18
C GLU A 181 11.63 18.59 -26.83
N SER A 182 12.93 18.32 -26.61
CA SER A 182 13.36 17.55 -25.45
C SER A 182 13.14 18.29 -24.13
N SER A 183 12.22 17.80 -23.29
CA SER A 183 12.04 18.30 -21.92
C SER A 183 13.19 17.82 -21.02
N PRO A 184 13.77 18.66 -20.14
CA PRO A 184 14.80 18.27 -19.17
C PRO A 184 14.22 17.66 -17.88
N HIS A 185 12.90 17.51 -17.79
CA HIS A 185 12.18 17.09 -16.60
C HIS A 185 11.26 15.91 -16.93
N SER A 186 11.18 14.98 -15.98
CA SER A 186 10.48 13.72 -16.11
C SER A 186 9.65 13.41 -14.87
N LEU A 187 8.43 12.91 -15.07
CA LEU A 187 7.66 12.18 -14.07
C LEU A 187 8.03 10.69 -14.18
N LEU A 188 8.30 10.02 -13.08
CA LEU A 188 8.49 8.56 -13.05
C LEU A 188 7.18 7.87 -12.64
N LEU A 189 6.74 6.86 -13.39
CA LEU A 189 5.82 5.83 -12.92
C LEU A 189 6.62 4.55 -12.74
N ASN A 190 6.51 3.92 -11.56
CA ASN A 190 7.18 2.65 -11.25
C ASN A 190 6.15 1.57 -10.88
N CYS A 191 6.44 0.35 -11.29
CA CYS A 191 5.78 -0.91 -10.93
C CYS A 191 6.84 -2.03 -11.00
N HIS A 192 6.53 -3.22 -10.51
CA HIS A 192 7.39 -4.40 -10.70
C HIS A 192 6.72 -5.55 -11.45
N PHE A 193 7.55 -6.34 -12.14
CA PHE A 193 7.09 -7.50 -12.91
C PHE A 193 7.63 -8.83 -12.38
N ASP A 194 8.64 -8.81 -11.51
CA ASP A 194 9.06 -9.99 -10.75
C ASP A 194 8.04 -10.32 -9.65
N THR A 195 8.19 -11.51 -9.05
CA THR A 195 7.32 -12.02 -7.97
C THR A 195 8.12 -12.79 -6.93
N VAL A 196 7.60 -12.96 -5.73
CA VAL A 196 8.04 -14.01 -4.82
C VAL A 196 7.90 -15.40 -5.46
N ALA A 197 8.64 -16.36 -4.91
CA ALA A 197 8.49 -17.76 -5.28
C ALA A 197 7.05 -18.26 -5.01
N ASP A 198 6.54 -19.11 -5.91
CA ASP A 198 5.20 -19.74 -5.85
C ASP A 198 4.01 -18.76 -5.91
N SER A 199 4.24 -17.47 -6.20
CA SER A 199 3.18 -16.49 -6.51
C SER A 199 3.04 -16.30 -8.02
N PRO A 200 1.81 -16.28 -8.59
CA PRO A 200 1.62 -15.85 -9.98
C PRO A 200 1.79 -14.33 -10.17
N GLY A 201 1.80 -13.56 -9.08
CA GLY A 201 1.94 -12.11 -9.06
C GLY A 201 0.90 -11.36 -9.89
N GLY A 202 -0.38 -11.59 -9.58
CA GLY A 202 -1.51 -10.97 -10.31
C GLY A 202 -1.94 -9.62 -9.75
N SER A 203 -2.01 -9.49 -8.43
CA SER A 203 -2.25 -8.22 -7.74
C SER A 203 -0.93 -7.45 -7.60
N ASP A 204 0.03 -8.16 -7.01
CA ASP A 204 1.38 -7.76 -6.64
C ASP A 204 2.36 -8.36 -7.68
N ASP A 205 2.92 -7.59 -8.63
CA ASP A 205 2.50 -6.25 -9.06
C ASP A 205 2.07 -6.22 -10.55
N GLY A 206 1.60 -7.38 -11.03
CA GLY A 206 1.11 -7.56 -12.39
C GLY A 206 -0.07 -6.65 -12.76
N ALA A 207 -0.89 -6.24 -11.79
CA ALA A 207 -1.97 -5.28 -11.98
C ALA A 207 -1.44 -3.88 -12.32
N SER A 208 -0.44 -3.38 -11.60
CA SER A 208 0.20 -2.09 -11.88
C SER A 208 0.97 -2.10 -13.19
N CYS A 209 1.67 -3.20 -13.50
CA CYS A 209 2.24 -3.41 -14.83
C CYS A 209 1.19 -3.23 -15.94
N ALA A 210 0.01 -3.84 -15.80
CA ALA A 210 -1.07 -3.71 -16.76
C ALA A 210 -1.66 -2.29 -16.83
N VAL A 211 -1.80 -1.60 -15.69
CA VAL A 211 -2.22 -0.20 -15.62
C VAL A 211 -1.23 0.71 -16.34
N MET A 212 0.07 0.55 -16.11
CA MET A 212 1.12 1.32 -16.78
C MET A 212 1.18 1.07 -18.29
N LEU A 213 0.95 -0.17 -18.74
CA LEU A 213 0.84 -0.49 -20.17
C LEU A 213 -0.36 0.23 -20.83
N GLU A 214 -1.53 0.25 -20.20
CA GLU A 214 -2.70 0.93 -20.74
C GLU A 214 -2.57 2.47 -20.70
N ILE A 215 -1.98 3.04 -19.64
CA ILE A 215 -1.64 4.47 -19.58
C ILE A 215 -0.64 4.84 -20.70
N LEU A 216 0.41 4.05 -20.89
CA LEU A 216 1.38 4.26 -21.97
C LEU A 216 0.73 4.20 -23.35
N ARG A 217 -0.21 3.26 -23.57
CA ARG A 217 -0.99 3.17 -24.81
C ARG A 217 -1.80 4.45 -25.06
N ILE A 218 -2.57 4.91 -24.07
CA ILE A 218 -3.41 6.11 -24.18
C ILE A 218 -2.56 7.34 -24.49
N ILE A 219 -1.49 7.57 -23.72
CA ILE A 219 -0.65 8.75 -23.88
C ILE A 219 0.06 8.72 -25.24
N SER A 220 0.62 7.58 -25.64
CA SER A 220 1.29 7.47 -26.94
C SER A 220 0.35 7.63 -28.15
N GLN A 221 -0.94 7.37 -27.99
CA GLN A 221 -1.95 7.49 -29.06
C GLN A 221 -2.76 8.79 -29.03
N SER A 222 -2.59 9.62 -27.97
CA SER A 222 -3.18 10.96 -27.90
C SER A 222 -2.51 11.93 -28.87
N ASP A 223 -3.29 12.84 -29.44
CA ASP A 223 -2.80 13.97 -30.25
C ASP A 223 -2.35 15.16 -29.38
N ASP A 224 -2.62 15.15 -28.07
CA ASP A 224 -2.17 16.18 -27.13
C ASP A 224 -0.67 16.02 -26.82
N PRO A 225 0.17 17.02 -27.09
CA PRO A 225 1.60 16.95 -26.78
C PRO A 225 1.87 17.06 -25.28
N LEU A 226 2.80 16.25 -24.77
CA LEU A 226 3.27 16.33 -23.38
C LEU A 226 4.13 17.58 -23.15
N ILE A 227 4.07 18.16 -21.94
CA ILE A 227 4.94 19.29 -21.52
C ILE A 227 6.29 18.78 -20.95
N HIS A 228 6.22 17.67 -20.20
CA HIS A 228 7.35 16.99 -19.59
C HIS A 228 7.39 15.54 -20.00
N ASN A 229 8.56 14.89 -19.86
CA ASN A 229 8.62 13.47 -20.17
C ASN A 229 7.90 12.66 -19.09
N ILE A 230 7.47 11.47 -19.45
CA ILE A 230 7.04 10.42 -18.54
C ILE A 230 7.96 9.23 -18.75
N ILE A 231 8.56 8.75 -17.67
CA ILE A 231 9.36 7.53 -17.63
C ILE A 231 8.49 6.45 -16.99
N PHE A 232 8.23 5.37 -17.71
CA PHE A 232 7.61 4.16 -17.19
C PHE A 232 8.74 3.17 -16.89
N LEU A 233 8.90 2.82 -15.63
CA LEU A 233 9.86 1.85 -15.14
C LEU A 233 9.11 0.58 -14.74
N PHE A 234 9.25 -0.46 -15.55
CA PHE A 234 8.89 -1.81 -15.17
C PHE A 234 10.16 -2.46 -14.61
N ASN A 235 10.24 -2.57 -13.28
CA ASN A 235 11.41 -3.09 -12.61
C ASN A 235 11.28 -4.61 -12.35
N GLY A 236 12.38 -5.35 -12.47
CA GLY A 236 12.39 -6.82 -12.47
C GLY A 236 13.16 -7.46 -11.32
N ALA A 237 13.34 -6.72 -10.22
CA ALA A 237 13.89 -7.23 -8.97
C ALA A 237 13.49 -6.33 -7.80
N GLU A 238 12.18 -6.14 -7.60
CA GLU A 238 11.63 -5.50 -6.40
C GLU A 238 11.69 -6.48 -5.22
N GLU A 239 11.20 -7.71 -5.42
CA GLU A 239 10.90 -8.68 -4.37
C GLU A 239 12.14 -9.18 -3.61
N ASN A 240 13.33 -8.92 -4.16
CA ASN A 240 14.62 -9.09 -3.50
C ASN A 240 15.14 -7.77 -2.87
N LEU A 241 14.23 -6.93 -2.40
CA LEU A 241 14.44 -5.61 -1.77
C LEU A 241 14.94 -4.56 -2.79
N MET A 242 14.10 -4.13 -3.73
CA MET A 242 14.31 -2.95 -4.60
C MET A 242 15.62 -2.93 -5.42
N GLN A 243 16.19 -4.08 -5.78
CA GLN A 243 17.49 -4.17 -6.46
C GLN A 243 17.49 -3.48 -7.83
N ALA A 244 16.46 -3.72 -8.64
CA ALA A 244 16.40 -3.21 -10.01
C ALA A 244 16.06 -1.70 -10.04
N SER A 245 15.17 -1.23 -9.16
CA SER A 245 14.84 0.19 -8.98
C SER A 245 16.02 0.99 -8.39
N HIS A 246 16.76 0.42 -7.42
CA HIS A 246 18.04 0.99 -6.94
C HIS A 246 19.06 1.14 -8.08
N GLY A 247 19.21 0.11 -8.92
CA GLY A 247 20.09 0.17 -10.09
C GLY A 247 19.63 1.16 -11.18
N PHE A 248 18.34 1.42 -11.29
CA PHE A 248 17.82 2.50 -12.13
C PHE A 248 18.18 3.88 -11.57
N ILE A 249 17.76 4.20 -10.34
CA ILE A 249 17.86 5.55 -9.78
C ILE A 249 19.32 6.01 -9.59
N THR A 250 20.23 5.08 -9.30
CA THR A 250 21.65 5.39 -9.06
C THR A 250 22.50 5.45 -10.34
N GLN A 251 22.15 4.71 -11.40
CA GLN A 251 23.04 4.52 -12.57
C GLN A 251 22.42 4.95 -13.91
N HIS A 252 21.09 4.98 -14.05
CA HIS A 252 20.47 5.23 -15.35
C HIS A 252 20.55 6.70 -15.75
N LYS A 253 20.85 6.97 -17.03
CA LYS A 253 21.02 8.33 -17.58
C LYS A 253 19.77 9.21 -17.40
N TRP A 254 18.57 8.62 -17.45
CA TRP A 254 17.30 9.35 -17.32
C TRP A 254 16.91 9.62 -15.85
N ALA A 255 17.52 8.96 -14.87
CA ALA A 255 17.22 9.15 -13.44
C ALA A 255 17.39 10.62 -12.99
N LYS A 256 18.40 11.32 -13.54
CA LYS A 256 18.72 12.72 -13.24
C LYS A 256 17.65 13.73 -13.69
N GLU A 257 16.76 13.31 -14.60
CA GLU A 257 15.67 14.13 -15.12
C GLU A 257 14.43 14.11 -14.20
N ILE A 258 14.34 13.15 -13.28
CA ILE A 258 13.15 12.92 -12.47
C ILE A 258 12.92 14.10 -11.51
N ARG A 259 11.66 14.54 -11.38
CA ARG A 259 11.25 15.61 -10.46
C ARG A 259 10.15 15.19 -9.47
N ALA A 260 9.39 14.17 -9.82
CA ALA A 260 8.45 13.48 -8.95
C ALA A 260 8.30 12.03 -9.44
N PHE A 261 7.77 11.16 -8.59
CA PHE A 261 7.42 9.80 -8.99
C PHE A 261 6.05 9.40 -8.41
N ILE A 262 5.44 8.41 -9.05
CA ILE A 262 4.28 7.67 -8.58
C ILE A 262 4.71 6.20 -8.58
N ASN A 263 4.74 5.57 -7.39
CA ASN A 263 4.82 4.12 -7.31
C ASN A 263 3.40 3.57 -7.37
N LEU A 264 3.19 2.56 -8.21
CA LEU A 264 2.02 1.71 -8.16
C LEU A 264 2.45 0.42 -7.47
N GLU A 265 1.63 -0.07 -6.53
CA GLU A 265 2.01 -1.16 -5.63
C GLU A 265 0.76 -1.83 -5.05
N SER A 266 0.85 -3.11 -4.70
CA SER A 266 -0.29 -3.88 -4.16
C SER A 266 0.03 -4.62 -2.86
N CYS A 267 -0.54 -4.18 -1.75
CA CYS A 267 -0.46 -4.89 -0.47
C CYS A 267 -1.66 -5.84 -0.21
N GLY A 268 -2.36 -6.24 -1.27
CA GLY A 268 -3.56 -7.06 -1.21
C GLY A 268 -4.50 -6.84 -2.41
N ALA A 269 -5.40 -7.80 -2.65
CA ALA A 269 -6.25 -7.82 -3.83
C ALA A 269 -7.66 -7.25 -3.62
N GLY A 270 -8.07 -6.35 -4.51
CA GLY A 270 -9.44 -5.86 -4.64
C GLY A 270 -9.79 -4.69 -3.72
N GLY A 271 -11.00 -4.15 -3.91
CA GLY A 271 -11.43 -2.90 -3.29
C GLY A 271 -11.06 -1.68 -4.14
N ARG A 272 -10.87 -0.54 -3.48
CA ARG A 272 -10.57 0.76 -4.10
C ARG A 272 -9.13 1.16 -3.81
N GLU A 273 -8.43 1.63 -4.83
CA GLU A 273 -7.04 2.09 -4.72
C GLU A 273 -6.87 3.16 -3.64
N ILE A 274 -5.80 3.02 -2.86
CA ILE A 274 -5.51 3.85 -1.69
C ILE A 274 -4.11 4.47 -1.79
N LEU A 275 -4.03 5.79 -1.68
CA LEU A 275 -2.76 6.47 -1.48
C LEU A 275 -2.29 6.21 -0.04
N PHE A 276 -1.41 5.22 0.12
CA PHE A 276 -0.86 4.82 1.41
C PHE A 276 0.47 5.49 1.76
N GLN A 277 1.23 5.99 0.78
CA GLN A 277 2.46 6.74 1.05
C GLN A 277 2.53 8.02 0.20
N ALA A 278 2.71 9.16 0.86
CA ALA A 278 3.11 10.42 0.25
C ALA A 278 4.46 10.85 0.81
N GLY A 279 5.32 11.42 -0.05
CA GLY A 279 6.67 11.84 0.33
C GLY A 279 6.65 12.89 1.45
N PRO A 280 7.50 12.77 2.49
CA PRO A 280 7.56 13.74 3.57
C PRO A 280 7.91 15.14 3.04
N GLU A 281 7.48 16.17 3.77
CA GLU A 281 7.76 17.59 3.48
C GLU A 281 7.25 18.12 2.12
N ASN A 282 6.47 17.33 1.36
CA ASN A 282 5.97 17.68 0.03
C ASN A 282 4.43 17.76 -0.03
N PRO A 283 3.77 18.68 0.71
CA PRO A 283 2.30 18.76 0.79
C PRO A 283 1.63 19.06 -0.55
N TRP A 284 2.36 19.66 -1.50
CA TRP A 284 1.89 19.91 -2.87
C TRP A 284 1.52 18.63 -3.62
N LEU A 285 2.10 17.46 -3.27
CA LEU A 285 1.74 16.16 -3.84
C LEU A 285 0.29 15.77 -3.47
N MET A 286 -0.08 15.98 -2.20
CA MET A 286 -1.45 15.73 -1.72
C MET A 286 -2.46 16.73 -2.31
N GLU A 287 -2.04 17.99 -2.50
CA GLU A 287 -2.84 18.99 -3.20
C GLU A 287 -3.05 18.63 -4.67
N ALA A 288 -2.01 18.14 -5.36
CA ALA A 288 -2.12 17.66 -6.75
C ALA A 288 -3.03 16.42 -6.85
N TYR A 289 -2.84 15.43 -5.98
CA TYR A 289 -3.67 14.22 -5.90
C TYR A 289 -5.15 14.56 -5.68
N SER A 290 -5.46 15.39 -4.68
CA SER A 290 -6.84 15.78 -4.35
C SER A 290 -7.53 16.63 -5.44
N LYS A 291 -6.77 17.35 -6.27
CA LYS A 291 -7.30 18.08 -7.44
C LYS A 291 -7.48 17.20 -8.68
N ALA A 292 -6.62 16.20 -8.88
CA ALA A 292 -6.58 15.40 -10.10
C ALA A 292 -7.47 14.14 -10.04
N VAL A 293 -7.63 13.53 -8.86
CA VAL A 293 -8.37 12.28 -8.70
C VAL A 293 -9.84 12.58 -8.36
N PRO A 294 -10.84 12.15 -9.17
CA PRO A 294 -12.26 12.49 -8.95
C PRO A 294 -12.81 12.00 -7.60
N TYR A 295 -12.30 10.86 -7.12
CA TYR A 295 -12.63 10.29 -5.83
C TYR A 295 -11.30 9.94 -5.12
N PRO A 296 -10.67 10.88 -4.40
CA PRO A 296 -9.42 10.61 -3.70
C PRO A 296 -9.65 9.68 -2.49
N LEU A 297 -8.70 8.79 -2.21
CA LEU A 297 -8.66 7.94 -1.02
C LEU A 297 -7.23 7.86 -0.51
N ALA A 298 -7.01 8.28 0.74
CA ALA A 298 -5.70 8.23 1.39
C ALA A 298 -5.89 7.88 2.88
N SER A 299 -4.90 7.25 3.50
CA SER A 299 -4.96 6.86 4.91
C SER A 299 -3.68 7.21 5.65
N SER A 300 -3.81 8.00 6.72
CA SER A 300 -2.70 8.29 7.64
C SER A 300 -2.27 7.06 8.44
N LEU A 301 -3.16 6.10 8.69
CA LEU A 301 -2.79 4.83 9.31
C LEU A 301 -1.92 3.99 8.37
N ALA A 302 -2.22 4.00 7.07
CA ALA A 302 -1.40 3.31 6.09
C ALA A 302 -0.03 3.99 5.94
N GLN A 303 0.01 5.33 5.92
CA GLN A 303 1.27 6.10 5.94
C GLN A 303 2.17 5.69 7.13
N GLU A 304 1.61 5.59 8.34
CA GLU A 304 2.38 5.20 9.54
C GLU A 304 3.01 3.81 9.40
N VAL A 305 2.23 2.83 8.88
CA VAL A 305 2.71 1.45 8.65
C VAL A 305 3.82 1.36 7.61
N PHE A 306 3.85 2.27 6.63
CA PHE A 306 4.91 2.37 5.61
C PHE A 306 5.97 3.44 5.92
N GLN A 307 5.98 4.00 7.14
CA GLN A 307 7.03 4.88 7.66
C GLN A 307 7.83 4.26 8.82
N SER A 308 7.30 3.21 9.45
CA SER A 308 7.86 2.55 10.65
C SER A 308 8.97 1.55 10.37
#